data_AF-A0A969NAE7-F1
#
_entry.id   AF-A0A969NAE7-F1
#
_cell.length_a   1.000
_cell.length_b   1.000
_cell.length_c   1.000
_cell.angle_alpha   90.00
_cell.angle_beta   90.00
_cell.angle_gamma   90.00
#
_symmetry.space_group_name_H-M   'P 1'
#
loop_
_entity.id
_entity.type
_entity.pdbx_description
1 polymer ?
#
loop_
_entity_poly.entity_id
_entity_poly.type
_entity_poly.pdbx_seq_one_letter_code
_entity_poly.pdbx_strand_id
1 'polypeptide(L)'
;MIKQDSNELRKKNDFVYIAAGAQNARAFYVEGMEAEGVLNPLQFLYDVKNEKSTGLGKRVLIIGGGNTAMDAARTAKRLVGVDGQVRILYRRMIKQMPANYEEIKAVLDESIEIQELINPLSVSAVNGKVASLVCQKMKLGEKDTSGRARPEPIDGSEFEIACDTIIPAVGQDLAFDFINTKKLDANNYETELPGVFIGGDALNRGLSAIAAIGDGRKVAQLIIDSCGIDFETKKNFKKADTDYRKLMIKKAKRIKSVGVSETSLNQRNNFNLIVSSLTREETIEEASRCLFCDEICNICTTLCPNLALFGYQHQPFTAQLSGTETKFELTQVPQILHIADWCNQCGNCNTFCPTSGAPYKEKPHFHLTQESFNNDSEGYLLVGSASEMSLLYKNNEDMCSLTENSEYFTYFSEKVRFQLNRQTLDIEDDKSFTDKIEKDWKKAVEMCVILQGAKQFLGA
;
A
#
# COMPACT_ATOMS: atom_id res chain seq x y z
N MET A 1 -20.43 -26.90 10.82
CA MET A 1 -20.96 -26.08 9.71
C MET A 1 -21.65 -27.00 8.72
N ILE A 2 -22.85 -26.64 8.27
CA ILE A 2 -23.55 -27.35 7.20
C ILE A 2 -22.73 -27.12 5.92
N LYS A 3 -22.12 -28.19 5.38
CA LYS A 3 -21.37 -28.13 4.12
C LYS A 3 -22.39 -28.04 2.97
N GLN A 4 -22.76 -26.83 2.57
CA GLN A 4 -23.49 -26.64 1.32
C GLN A 4 -22.49 -26.68 0.16
N ASP A 5 -22.78 -27.49 -0.85
CA ASP A 5 -21.99 -27.52 -2.09
C ASP A 5 -22.08 -26.14 -2.75
N SER A 6 -20.95 -25.60 -3.19
CA SER A 6 -20.85 -24.40 -4.03
C SER A 6 -21.88 -24.38 -5.18
N ASN A 7 -22.23 -25.54 -5.75
CA ASN A 7 -23.24 -25.64 -6.80
C ASN A 7 -24.66 -25.32 -6.33
N GLU A 8 -24.99 -25.58 -5.06
CA GLU A 8 -26.30 -25.19 -4.51
C GLU A 8 -26.39 -23.70 -4.25
N LEU A 9 -25.30 -23.09 -3.75
CA LEU A 9 -25.25 -21.64 -3.53
C LEU A 9 -25.40 -20.88 -4.85
N ARG A 10 -24.74 -21.33 -5.91
CA ARG A 10 -24.84 -20.77 -7.27
C ARG A 10 -26.21 -20.95 -7.92
N LYS A 11 -27.01 -21.93 -7.47
CA LYS A 11 -28.40 -22.08 -7.93
C LYS A 11 -29.36 -21.09 -7.27
N LYS A 12 -29.01 -20.57 -6.09
CA LYS A 12 -29.87 -19.70 -5.28
C LYS A 12 -29.48 -18.23 -5.34
N ASN A 13 -28.30 -17.91 -5.85
CA ASN A 13 -27.74 -16.56 -5.89
C ASN A 13 -27.09 -16.32 -7.25
N ASP A 14 -27.24 -15.10 -7.77
CA ASP A 14 -26.61 -14.68 -9.01
C ASP A 14 -25.08 -14.59 -8.89
N PHE A 15 -24.60 -14.26 -7.68
CA PHE A 15 -23.18 -14.13 -7.37
C PHE A 15 -22.83 -14.83 -6.05
N VAL A 16 -21.59 -15.34 -5.96
CA VAL A 16 -21.03 -15.95 -4.75
C VAL A 16 -19.64 -15.36 -4.50
N TYR A 17 -19.39 -14.84 -3.30
CA TYR A 17 -18.07 -14.39 -2.87
C TYR A 17 -17.45 -15.35 -1.85
N ILE A 18 -16.30 -15.92 -2.20
CA ILE A 18 -15.55 -16.86 -1.37
C ILE A 18 -14.54 -16.09 -0.51
N ALA A 19 -14.90 -15.91 0.75
CA ALA A 19 -14.08 -15.27 1.79
C ALA A 19 -13.81 -16.20 2.98
N ALA A 20 -13.61 -17.50 2.72
CA ALA A 20 -13.46 -18.51 3.78
C ALA A 20 -12.13 -18.40 4.55
N GLY A 21 -11.14 -17.68 4.01
CA GLY A 21 -9.81 -17.51 4.60
C GLY A 21 -8.93 -18.77 4.58
N ALA A 22 -7.80 -18.71 5.28
CA ALA A 22 -6.82 -19.79 5.40
C ALA A 22 -6.87 -20.44 6.80
N GLN A 23 -7.94 -21.20 7.08
CA GLN A 23 -8.22 -21.65 8.46
C GLN A 23 -7.42 -22.90 8.89
N ASN A 24 -6.72 -23.56 7.97
CA ASN A 24 -5.98 -24.78 8.28
C ASN A 24 -4.52 -24.41 8.60
N ALA A 25 -3.95 -24.99 9.66
CA ALA A 25 -2.51 -24.95 9.83
C ALA A 25 -1.85 -25.74 8.69
N ARG A 26 -0.79 -25.19 8.09
CA ARG A 26 -0.04 -25.91 7.06
C ARG A 26 0.57 -27.16 7.68
N ALA A 27 0.40 -28.28 6.99
CA ALA A 27 0.99 -29.53 7.44
C ALA A 27 2.53 -29.42 7.50
N PHE A 28 3.10 -29.86 8.61
CA PHE A 28 4.53 -29.92 8.83
C PHE A 28 4.91 -31.37 9.07
N TYR A 29 5.56 -31.98 8.08
CA TYR A 29 5.87 -33.41 8.09
C TYR A 29 7.29 -33.61 8.58
N VAL A 30 7.40 -34.16 9.78
CA VAL A 30 8.62 -34.58 10.46
C VAL A 30 8.25 -35.86 11.20
N GLU A 31 9.17 -36.81 11.28
CA GLU A 31 8.93 -38.09 11.96
C GLU A 31 8.58 -37.86 13.44
N GLY A 32 7.59 -38.58 13.97
CA GLY A 32 7.17 -38.49 15.38
C GLY A 32 6.23 -37.33 15.74
N MET A 33 5.72 -36.58 14.75
CA MET A 33 4.81 -35.44 14.97
C MET A 33 3.43 -35.81 15.53
N GLU A 34 3.08 -37.09 15.56
CA GLU A 34 1.88 -37.64 16.19
C GLU A 34 1.98 -37.81 17.71
N ALA A 35 3.15 -37.57 18.30
CA ALA A 35 3.37 -37.68 19.74
C ALA A 35 2.51 -36.70 20.56
N GLU A 36 2.06 -37.14 21.73
CA GLU A 36 1.38 -36.27 22.70
C GLU A 36 2.35 -35.16 23.15
N GLY A 37 1.91 -33.89 23.08
CA GLY A 37 2.75 -32.71 23.29
C GLY A 37 3.07 -31.95 22.00
N VAL A 38 2.76 -32.51 20.82
CA VAL A 38 2.73 -31.75 19.57
C VAL A 38 1.36 -31.09 19.42
N LEU A 39 1.32 -29.75 19.46
CA LEU A 39 0.08 -28.98 19.43
C LEU A 39 -0.09 -28.25 18.10
N ASN A 40 -1.28 -28.32 17.50
CA ASN A 40 -1.61 -27.50 16.34
C ASN A 40 -1.59 -26.00 16.72
N PRO A 41 -0.87 -25.12 15.99
CA PRO A 41 -0.70 -23.72 16.38
C PRO A 41 -2.02 -22.94 16.43
N LEU A 42 -2.92 -23.15 15.46
CA LEU A 42 -4.19 -22.43 15.40
C LEU A 42 -5.16 -22.92 16.46
N GLN A 43 -5.21 -24.23 16.67
CA GLN A 43 -6.04 -24.82 17.72
C GLN A 43 -5.54 -24.40 19.11
N PHE A 44 -4.23 -24.39 19.34
CA PHE A 44 -3.62 -23.87 20.57
C PHE A 44 -4.08 -22.44 20.87
N LEU A 45 -3.89 -21.52 19.92
CA LEU A 45 -4.32 -20.12 20.09
C LEU A 45 -5.84 -20.00 20.30
N TYR A 46 -6.62 -20.79 19.56
CA TYR A 46 -8.07 -20.84 19.71
C TYR A 46 -8.49 -21.32 21.10
N ASP A 47 -7.89 -22.38 21.61
CA ASP A 47 -8.20 -22.94 22.92
C ASP A 47 -7.83 -21.98 24.05
N VAL A 48 -6.68 -21.31 23.97
CA VAL A 48 -6.31 -20.26 24.95
C VAL A 48 -7.33 -19.13 24.96
N LYS A 49 -7.73 -18.64 23.77
CA LYS A 49 -8.75 -17.58 23.65
C LYS A 49 -10.10 -17.99 24.27
N ASN A 50 -10.43 -19.28 24.21
CA ASN A 50 -11.67 -19.83 24.78
C ASN A 50 -11.47 -20.39 26.19
N GLU A 51 -10.36 -20.05 26.86
CA GLU A 51 -10.03 -20.47 28.23
C GLU A 51 -10.06 -22.01 28.42
N LYS A 52 -9.73 -22.75 27.37
CA LYS A 52 -9.63 -24.22 27.39
C LYS A 52 -8.20 -24.65 27.73
N SER A 53 -8.09 -25.81 28.38
CA SER A 53 -6.80 -26.44 28.61
C SER A 53 -6.17 -26.86 27.29
N THR A 54 -4.89 -26.50 27.10
CA THR A 54 -4.13 -26.76 25.87
C THR A 54 -3.21 -27.96 25.98
N GLY A 55 -2.97 -28.48 27.19
CA GLY A 55 -1.95 -29.50 27.43
C GLY A 55 -0.51 -28.98 27.32
N LEU A 56 -0.28 -27.66 27.34
CA LEU A 56 1.04 -27.06 27.24
C LEU A 56 1.95 -27.46 28.43
N GLY A 57 3.15 -27.92 28.13
CA GLY A 57 4.21 -28.18 29.11
C GLY A 57 5.00 -26.92 29.50
N LYS A 58 6.17 -27.10 30.13
CA LYS A 58 7.03 -26.01 30.63
C LYS A 58 8.19 -25.67 29.69
N ARG A 59 8.57 -26.54 28.77
CA ARG A 59 9.67 -26.36 27.81
C ARG A 59 9.14 -26.46 26.39
N VAL A 60 8.75 -25.31 25.86
CA VAL A 60 8.01 -25.18 24.60
C VAL A 60 8.94 -24.78 23.46
N LEU A 61 8.90 -25.53 22.36
CA LEU A 61 9.55 -25.18 21.10
C LEU A 61 8.50 -24.76 20.07
N ILE A 62 8.63 -23.54 19.55
CA ILE A 62 7.82 -23.04 18.43
C ILE A 62 8.64 -23.17 17.16
N ILE A 63 8.12 -23.83 16.13
CA ILE A 63 8.82 -23.98 14.85
C ILE A 63 8.20 -23.00 13.84
N GLY A 64 8.99 -22.03 13.36
CA GLY A 64 8.51 -21.04 12.39
C GLY A 64 9.06 -19.64 12.63
N GLY A 65 8.70 -18.70 11.75
CA GLY A 65 9.15 -17.30 11.85
C GLY A 65 8.15 -16.27 11.34
N GLY A 66 6.89 -16.67 11.12
CA GLY A 66 5.80 -15.75 10.76
C GLY A 66 5.03 -15.26 11.99
N ASN A 67 4.04 -14.39 11.78
CA ASN A 67 3.25 -13.80 12.87
C ASN A 67 2.61 -14.87 13.77
N THR A 68 2.07 -15.96 13.20
CA THR A 68 1.52 -17.07 14.01
C THR A 68 2.55 -17.70 14.96
N ALA A 69 3.83 -17.74 14.58
CA ALA A 69 4.89 -18.23 15.47
C ALA A 69 5.16 -17.24 16.61
N MET A 70 5.11 -15.94 16.34
CA MET A 70 5.25 -14.89 17.36
C MET A 70 4.07 -14.95 18.34
N ASP A 71 2.84 -15.05 17.83
CA ASP A 71 1.61 -15.17 18.61
C ASP A 71 1.65 -16.40 19.51
N ALA A 72 2.02 -17.55 18.96
CA ALA A 72 2.14 -18.80 19.71
C ALA A 72 3.21 -18.72 20.79
N ALA A 73 4.38 -18.14 20.48
CA ALA A 73 5.48 -18.00 21.44
C ALA A 73 5.10 -17.10 22.62
N ARG A 74 4.55 -15.92 22.35
CA ARG A 74 4.12 -14.96 23.37
C ARG A 74 2.97 -15.50 24.20
N THR A 75 2.01 -16.17 23.57
CA THR A 75 0.91 -16.85 24.26
C THR A 75 1.43 -17.96 25.17
N ALA A 76 2.31 -18.83 24.68
CA ALA A 76 2.95 -19.87 25.48
C ALA A 76 3.70 -19.27 26.67
N LYS A 77 4.44 -18.17 26.46
CA LYS A 77 5.20 -17.49 27.52
C LYS A 77 4.31 -17.07 28.70
N ARG A 78 3.11 -16.55 28.41
CA ARG A 78 2.11 -16.16 29.43
C ARG A 78 1.60 -17.37 30.21
N LEU A 79 1.39 -18.50 29.56
CA LEU A 79 0.87 -19.72 30.19
C LEU A 79 1.93 -20.45 31.03
N VAL A 80 3.15 -20.57 30.52
CA VAL A 80 4.21 -21.29 31.24
C VAL A 80 4.74 -20.49 32.44
N GLY A 81 4.64 -19.16 32.37
CA GLY A 81 5.06 -18.23 33.41
C GLY A 81 6.57 -18.03 33.51
N VAL A 82 7.02 -17.57 34.67
CA VAL A 82 8.44 -17.29 34.95
C VAL A 82 9.30 -18.56 34.99
N ASP A 83 8.72 -19.68 35.42
CA ASP A 83 9.41 -20.96 35.58
C ASP A 83 9.46 -21.79 34.28
N GLY A 84 8.90 -21.26 33.19
CA GLY A 84 8.84 -21.93 31.90
C GLY A 84 9.75 -21.31 30.85
N GLN A 85 10.18 -22.16 29.93
CA GLN A 85 11.04 -21.81 28.81
C GLN A 85 10.25 -21.92 27.50
N VAL A 86 10.32 -20.86 26.69
CA VAL A 86 9.79 -20.84 25.33
C VAL A 86 10.92 -20.45 24.40
N ARG A 87 11.11 -21.20 23.31
CA ARG A 87 12.12 -20.93 22.29
C ARG A 87 11.49 -21.03 20.91
N ILE A 88 11.92 -20.18 19.99
CA ILE A 88 11.53 -20.21 18.59
C ILE A 88 12.68 -20.81 17.79
N LEU A 89 12.41 -21.85 17.00
CA LEU A 89 13.35 -22.42 16.05
C LEU A 89 13.03 -21.92 14.65
N TYR A 90 14.02 -21.32 14.00
CA TYR A 90 13.87 -20.82 12.64
C TYR A 90 15.01 -21.29 11.75
N ARG A 91 14.66 -21.87 10.59
CA ARG A 91 15.65 -22.40 9.64
C ARG A 91 16.47 -21.33 8.90
N ARG A 92 16.16 -20.05 9.04
CA ARG A 92 16.91 -18.90 8.49
C ARG A 92 17.29 -17.94 9.62
N MET A 93 17.86 -16.78 9.28
CA MET A 93 18.11 -15.71 10.24
C MET A 93 16.86 -14.83 10.42
N ILE A 94 16.77 -14.12 11.55
CA ILE A 94 15.77 -13.11 11.92
C ILE A 94 15.56 -12.10 10.78
N LYS A 95 16.64 -11.70 10.09
CA LYS A 95 16.57 -10.79 8.93
C LYS A 95 15.70 -11.33 7.78
N GLN A 96 15.46 -12.63 7.71
CA GLN A 96 14.57 -13.27 6.73
C GLN A 96 13.25 -13.77 7.34
N MET A 97 12.94 -13.46 8.60
CA MET A 97 11.63 -13.78 9.17
C MET A 97 10.53 -13.01 8.43
N PRO A 98 9.43 -13.68 8.04
CA PRO A 98 8.29 -12.99 7.44
C PRO A 98 7.39 -12.26 8.45
N ALA A 99 7.60 -12.45 9.77
CA ALA A 99 6.87 -11.73 10.78
C ALA A 99 7.14 -10.21 10.73
N ASN A 100 6.18 -9.43 11.20
CA ASN A 100 6.35 -7.99 11.36
C ASN A 100 7.49 -7.71 12.34
N TYR A 101 8.28 -6.67 12.07
CA TYR A 101 9.46 -6.34 12.87
C TYR A 101 9.09 -6.06 14.33
N GLU A 102 7.94 -5.43 14.56
CA GLU A 102 7.41 -5.11 15.88
C GLU A 102 7.10 -6.37 16.69
N GLU A 103 6.59 -7.44 16.05
CA GLU A 103 6.32 -8.72 16.74
C GLU A 103 7.61 -9.46 17.09
N ILE A 104 8.59 -9.46 16.18
CA ILE A 104 9.93 -10.02 16.46
C ILE A 104 10.57 -9.29 17.63
N LYS A 105 10.50 -7.95 17.63
CA LYS A 105 11.03 -7.12 18.72
C LYS A 105 10.31 -7.45 20.04
N ALA A 106 8.99 -7.59 20.03
CA ALA A 106 8.22 -7.91 21.24
C ALA A 106 8.59 -9.29 21.82
N VAL A 107 8.83 -10.30 20.98
CA VAL A 107 9.33 -11.62 21.39
C VAL A 107 10.69 -11.50 22.08
N LEU A 108 11.63 -10.75 21.49
CA LEU A 108 12.97 -10.53 22.05
C LEU A 108 12.91 -9.74 23.36
N ASP A 109 12.09 -8.69 23.42
CA ASP A 109 11.90 -7.88 24.63
C ASP A 109 11.30 -8.72 25.79
N GLU A 110 10.42 -9.68 25.48
CA GLU A 110 9.86 -10.65 26.45
C GLU A 110 10.86 -11.78 26.80
N SER A 111 12.13 -11.67 26.37
CA SER A 111 13.21 -12.64 26.62
C SER A 111 12.93 -14.04 26.09
N ILE A 112 12.15 -14.14 25.01
CA ILE A 112 11.93 -15.41 24.30
C ILE A 112 13.09 -15.60 23.33
N GLU A 113 13.83 -16.70 23.49
CA GLU A 113 14.98 -17.01 22.65
C GLU A 113 14.56 -17.39 21.23
N ILE A 114 15.16 -16.75 20.23
CA ILE A 114 15.05 -17.15 18.83
C ILE A 114 16.37 -17.83 18.44
N GLN A 115 16.29 -19.09 18.05
CA GLN A 115 17.40 -19.84 17.54
C GLN A 115 17.34 -19.90 16.00
N GLU A 116 18.27 -19.17 15.38
CA GLU A 116 18.41 -19.09 13.93
C GLU A 116 19.12 -20.32 13.37
N LEU A 117 18.89 -20.58 12.08
CA LEU A 117 19.55 -21.63 11.32
C LEU A 117 19.38 -23.04 11.92
N ILE A 118 18.20 -23.33 12.45
CA ILE A 118 17.85 -24.66 12.98
C ILE A 118 16.67 -25.23 12.20
N ASN A 119 16.83 -26.46 11.70
CA ASN A 119 15.78 -27.21 11.02
C ASN A 119 15.44 -28.50 11.79
N PRO A 120 14.18 -28.73 12.18
CA PRO A 120 13.74 -29.99 12.80
C PRO A 120 13.85 -31.19 11.85
N LEU A 121 14.26 -32.34 12.37
CA LEU A 121 14.41 -33.60 11.64
C LEU A 121 13.47 -34.71 12.13
N SER A 122 13.32 -34.88 13.45
CA SER A 122 12.41 -35.87 14.07
C SER A 122 12.09 -35.50 15.52
N VAL A 123 10.92 -35.93 15.99
CA VAL A 123 10.50 -35.81 17.40
C VAL A 123 10.90 -37.10 18.13
N SER A 124 11.61 -36.96 19.25
CA SER A 124 11.88 -38.10 20.14
C SER A 124 10.77 -38.18 21.18
N ALA A 125 10.11 -39.33 21.25
CA ALA A 125 9.01 -39.58 22.17
C ALA A 125 9.33 -40.71 23.15
N VAL A 126 8.98 -40.52 24.41
CA VAL A 126 9.07 -41.54 25.47
C VAL A 126 7.65 -41.86 25.93
N ASN A 127 7.24 -43.12 25.84
CA ASN A 127 5.87 -43.56 26.12
C ASN A 127 4.79 -42.78 25.33
N GLY A 128 5.09 -42.43 24.08
CA GLY A 128 4.17 -41.68 23.21
C GLY A 128 4.09 -40.17 23.48
N LYS A 129 4.86 -39.63 24.43
CA LYS A 129 4.92 -38.21 24.76
C LYS A 129 6.24 -37.58 24.31
N VAL A 130 6.20 -36.32 23.84
CA VAL A 130 7.39 -35.55 23.46
C VAL A 130 8.40 -35.50 24.61
N ALA A 131 9.66 -35.83 24.31
CA ALA A 131 10.80 -35.69 25.23
C ALA A 131 11.85 -34.70 24.69
N SER A 132 12.00 -34.64 23.36
CA SER A 132 12.95 -33.74 22.70
C SER A 132 12.64 -33.61 21.20
N LEU A 133 13.35 -32.68 20.55
CA LEU A 133 13.34 -32.47 19.11
C LEU A 133 14.76 -32.62 18.54
N VAL A 134 14.95 -33.57 17.62
CA VAL A 134 16.18 -33.71 16.85
C VAL A 134 16.18 -32.67 15.75
N CYS A 135 17.26 -31.92 15.65
CA CYS A 135 17.43 -30.82 14.72
C CYS A 135 18.77 -30.90 14.00
N GLN A 136 18.89 -30.16 12.90
CA GLN A 136 20.12 -29.97 12.15
C GLN A 136 20.43 -28.48 12.02
N LYS A 137 21.73 -28.12 11.99
CA LYS A 137 22.14 -26.76 11.69
C LYS A 137 22.03 -26.48 10.20
N MET A 138 21.69 -25.24 9.90
CA MET A 138 21.59 -24.71 8.55
C MET A 138 22.68 -23.67 8.29
N LYS A 139 23.00 -23.45 7.02
CA LYS A 139 23.73 -22.27 6.54
C LYS A 139 22.89 -21.53 5.50
N LEU A 140 23.22 -20.27 5.24
CA LEU A 140 22.57 -19.51 4.17
C LEU A 140 23.30 -19.71 2.85
N GLY A 141 22.58 -20.20 1.85
CA GLY A 141 22.97 -20.22 0.45
C GLY A 141 22.45 -18.99 -0.31
N GLU A 142 22.34 -19.12 -1.63
CA GLU A 142 21.87 -18.06 -2.52
C GLU A 142 20.41 -17.65 -2.23
N LYS A 143 20.04 -16.45 -2.68
CA LYS A 143 18.67 -15.94 -2.55
C LYS A 143 17.69 -16.76 -3.40
N ASP A 144 16.52 -17.05 -2.85
CA ASP A 144 15.38 -17.60 -3.57
C ASP A 144 14.66 -16.53 -4.40
N THR A 145 13.60 -16.94 -5.12
CA THR A 145 12.77 -16.07 -5.95
C THR A 145 12.05 -14.96 -5.17
N SER A 146 11.94 -15.10 -3.84
CA SER A 146 11.43 -14.05 -2.95
C SER A 146 12.52 -13.06 -2.49
N GLY A 147 13.77 -13.25 -2.95
CA GLY A 147 14.93 -12.45 -2.54
C GLY A 147 15.50 -12.84 -1.17
N ARG A 148 15.00 -13.91 -0.54
CA ARG A 148 15.45 -14.39 0.77
C ARG A 148 16.51 -15.48 0.61
N ALA A 149 17.58 -15.43 1.39
CA ALA A 149 18.60 -16.49 1.39
C ALA A 149 17.99 -17.87 1.67
N ARG A 150 18.36 -18.87 0.87
CA ARG A 150 17.92 -20.26 1.02
C ARG A 150 18.65 -20.92 2.18
N PRO A 151 17.96 -21.65 3.06
CA PRO A 151 18.63 -22.44 4.08
C PRO A 151 19.13 -23.76 3.46
N GLU A 152 20.40 -24.09 3.68
CA GLU A 152 21.03 -25.34 3.26
C GLU A 152 21.49 -26.15 4.48
N PRO A 153 21.27 -27.46 4.51
CA PRO A 153 21.68 -28.30 5.63
C PRO A 153 23.21 -28.32 5.78
N ILE A 154 23.68 -28.45 7.01
CA ILE A 154 25.08 -28.75 7.33
C ILE A 154 25.14 -30.22 7.75
N ASP A 155 25.76 -31.06 6.93
CA ASP A 155 25.87 -32.49 7.20
C ASP A 155 26.66 -32.77 8.49
N GLY A 156 26.19 -33.74 9.30
CA GLY A 156 26.85 -34.14 10.55
C GLY A 156 26.69 -33.13 11.69
N SER A 157 25.74 -32.20 11.56
CA SER A 157 25.46 -31.14 12.55
C SER A 157 24.21 -31.41 13.39
N GLU A 158 23.75 -32.66 13.42
CA GLU A 158 22.54 -33.06 14.13
C GLU A 158 22.72 -32.96 15.65
N PHE A 159 21.69 -32.50 16.34
CA PHE A 159 21.67 -32.36 17.79
C PHE A 159 20.24 -32.42 18.32
N GLU A 160 20.11 -32.60 19.63
CA GLU A 160 18.82 -32.80 20.30
C GLU A 160 18.52 -31.64 21.26
N ILE A 161 17.28 -31.17 21.24
CA ILE A 161 16.79 -30.11 22.13
C ILE A 161 15.68 -30.70 23.02
N ALA A 162 15.95 -30.83 24.32
CA ALA A 162 14.96 -31.31 25.28
C ALA A 162 13.75 -30.35 25.36
N CYS A 163 12.55 -30.91 25.24
CA CYS A 163 11.29 -30.16 25.30
C CYS A 163 10.15 -31.07 25.73
N ASP A 164 9.03 -30.47 26.13
CA ASP A 164 7.79 -31.21 26.46
C ASP A 164 6.63 -30.80 25.56
N THR A 165 6.78 -29.73 24.78
CA THR A 165 5.77 -29.27 23.83
C THR A 165 6.41 -28.72 22.57
N ILE A 166 5.84 -29.07 21.42
CA ILE A 166 6.23 -28.58 20.10
C ILE A 166 5.01 -27.96 19.42
N ILE A 167 5.16 -26.74 18.89
CA ILE A 167 4.10 -26.03 18.15
C ILE A 167 4.62 -25.67 16.75
N PRO A 168 4.25 -26.41 15.68
CA PRO A 168 4.71 -26.13 14.32
C PRO A 168 3.88 -25.03 13.64
N ALA A 169 4.34 -23.79 13.75
CA ALA A 169 3.74 -22.58 13.15
C ALA A 169 4.39 -22.19 11.81
N VAL A 170 4.36 -23.11 10.83
CA VAL A 170 5.06 -22.97 9.53
C VAL A 170 4.21 -22.39 8.39
N GLY A 171 2.99 -21.95 8.69
CA GLY A 171 2.08 -21.32 7.74
C GLY A 171 0.64 -21.80 7.89
N GLN A 172 -0.21 -21.32 6.98
CA GLN A 172 -1.62 -21.69 6.90
C GLN A 172 -1.95 -22.13 5.47
N ASP A 173 -2.92 -23.03 5.35
CA ASP A 173 -3.48 -23.51 4.10
C ASP A 173 -4.98 -23.22 4.03
N LEU A 174 -5.50 -23.21 2.81
CA LEU A 174 -6.89 -22.91 2.53
C LEU A 174 -7.78 -24.06 3.02
N ALA A 175 -8.93 -23.70 3.59
CA ALA A 175 -9.93 -24.66 4.05
C ALA A 175 -11.08 -24.76 3.04
N PHE A 176 -10.77 -25.23 1.83
CA PHE A 176 -11.76 -25.44 0.77
C PHE A 176 -12.12 -26.92 0.67
N ASP A 177 -12.93 -27.40 1.61
CA ASP A 177 -13.49 -28.75 1.56
C ASP A 177 -14.89 -28.79 0.92
N PHE A 178 -15.35 -27.66 0.39
CA PHE A 178 -16.68 -27.44 -0.20
C PHE A 178 -16.64 -27.01 -1.67
N ILE A 179 -15.46 -26.79 -2.25
CA ILE A 179 -15.28 -26.40 -3.65
C ILE A 179 -13.97 -26.96 -4.22
N ASN A 180 -13.95 -27.32 -5.50
CA ASN A 180 -12.74 -27.79 -6.16
C ASN A 180 -11.75 -26.62 -6.32
N THR A 181 -10.65 -26.67 -5.56
CA THR A 181 -9.64 -25.61 -5.49
C THR A 181 -8.93 -25.32 -6.81
N LYS A 182 -8.93 -26.26 -7.76
CA LYS A 182 -8.35 -26.05 -9.10
C LYS A 182 -9.13 -25.04 -9.94
N LYS A 183 -10.38 -24.74 -9.58
CA LYS A 183 -11.23 -23.75 -10.27
C LYS A 183 -11.27 -22.39 -9.57
N LEU A 184 -10.41 -22.18 -8.57
CA LEU A 184 -10.33 -20.94 -7.80
C LEU A 184 -9.23 -20.00 -8.28
N ASP A 185 -8.53 -20.37 -9.36
CA ASP A 185 -7.68 -19.42 -10.06
C ASP A 185 -8.56 -18.26 -10.52
N ALA A 186 -8.12 -17.05 -10.18
CA ALA A 186 -8.92 -15.85 -10.34
C ALA A 186 -8.18 -14.80 -11.15
N ASN A 187 -8.89 -14.22 -12.11
CA ASN A 187 -8.46 -13.02 -12.80
C ASN A 187 -9.33 -11.86 -12.33
N ASN A 188 -8.70 -10.81 -11.80
CA ASN A 188 -9.42 -9.67 -11.21
C ASN A 188 -10.51 -10.11 -10.21
N TYR A 189 -10.16 -11.01 -9.28
CA TYR A 189 -11.03 -11.58 -8.25
C TYR A 189 -12.16 -12.51 -8.72
N GLU A 190 -12.49 -12.57 -10.01
CA GLU A 190 -13.45 -13.54 -10.55
C GLU A 190 -12.73 -14.85 -10.87
N THR A 191 -13.29 -15.96 -10.38
CA THR A 191 -12.76 -17.31 -10.61
C THR A 191 -13.13 -17.82 -12.00
N GLU A 192 -12.61 -18.99 -12.39
CA GLU A 192 -13.04 -19.67 -13.62
C GLU A 192 -14.54 -20.07 -13.62
N LEU A 193 -15.21 -20.02 -12.46
CA LEU A 193 -16.64 -20.24 -12.35
C LEU A 193 -17.38 -18.89 -12.50
N PRO A 194 -18.21 -18.71 -13.54
CA PRO A 194 -18.94 -17.46 -13.76
C PRO A 194 -19.80 -17.09 -12.56
N GLY A 195 -19.73 -15.82 -12.16
CA GLY A 195 -20.45 -15.27 -11.01
C GLY A 195 -19.86 -15.66 -9.66
N VAL A 196 -18.70 -16.33 -9.63
CA VAL A 196 -18.01 -16.70 -8.39
C VAL A 196 -16.74 -15.89 -8.24
N PHE A 197 -16.67 -15.10 -7.18
CA PHE A 197 -15.53 -14.26 -6.82
C PHE A 197 -14.80 -14.84 -5.60
N ILE A 198 -13.53 -14.47 -5.43
CA ILE A 198 -12.69 -14.88 -4.31
C ILE A 198 -11.80 -13.71 -3.85
N GLY A 199 -11.52 -13.61 -2.56
CA GLY A 199 -10.76 -12.48 -2.02
C GLY A 199 -10.37 -12.64 -0.57
N GLY A 200 -9.53 -11.73 -0.08
CA GLY A 200 -8.92 -11.83 1.25
C GLY A 200 -7.95 -13.00 1.34
N ASP A 201 -7.84 -13.61 2.51
CA ASP A 201 -6.87 -14.69 2.74
C ASP A 201 -7.12 -15.92 1.87
N ALA A 202 -8.36 -16.09 1.38
CA ALA A 202 -8.74 -17.12 0.43
C ALA A 202 -8.00 -16.98 -0.91
N LEU A 203 -7.70 -15.75 -1.34
CA LEU A 203 -6.95 -15.45 -2.57
C LEU A 203 -5.46 -15.20 -2.26
N ASN A 204 -5.19 -14.36 -1.27
CA ASN A 204 -3.88 -13.76 -1.05
C ASN A 204 -3.02 -14.51 -0.01
N ARG A 205 -3.55 -15.59 0.59
CA ARG A 205 -2.84 -16.46 1.54
C ARG A 205 -2.29 -15.75 2.79
N GLY A 206 -3.08 -14.86 3.39
CA GLY A 206 -2.74 -14.28 4.70
C GLY A 206 -1.83 -13.05 4.66
N LEU A 207 -2.06 -12.11 3.74
CA LEU A 207 -1.28 -10.86 3.66
C LEU A 207 -1.50 -9.96 4.88
N SER A 208 -2.70 -9.41 5.02
CA SER A 208 -3.11 -8.59 6.17
C SER A 208 -4.62 -8.40 6.19
N ALA A 209 -5.18 -8.07 7.35
CA ALA A 209 -6.59 -7.71 7.47
C ALA A 209 -6.97 -6.54 6.54
N ILE A 210 -6.08 -5.57 6.37
CA ILE A 210 -6.31 -4.40 5.50
C ILE A 210 -6.40 -4.83 4.03
N ALA A 211 -5.52 -5.74 3.59
CA ALA A 211 -5.58 -6.29 2.23
C ALA A 211 -6.91 -7.03 2.00
N ALA A 212 -7.36 -7.84 2.97
CA ALA A 212 -8.62 -8.55 2.86
C ALA A 212 -9.85 -7.63 2.82
N ILE A 213 -9.84 -6.54 3.60
CA ILE A 213 -10.86 -5.49 3.51
C ILE A 213 -10.83 -4.85 2.11
N GLY A 214 -9.64 -4.55 1.59
CA GLY A 214 -9.45 -3.99 0.25
C GLY A 214 -10.04 -4.87 -0.84
N ASP A 215 -9.79 -6.18 -0.78
CA ASP A 215 -10.35 -7.15 -1.73
C ASP A 215 -11.87 -7.21 -1.65
N GLY A 216 -12.44 -7.28 -0.43
CA GLY A 216 -13.89 -7.29 -0.25
C GLY A 216 -14.56 -6.06 -0.85
N ARG A 217 -13.95 -4.88 -0.71
CA ARG A 217 -14.44 -3.63 -1.32
C ARG A 217 -14.40 -3.68 -2.85
N LYS A 218 -13.30 -4.18 -3.42
CA LYS A 218 -13.14 -4.30 -4.88
C LYS A 218 -14.12 -5.29 -5.48
N VAL A 219 -14.27 -6.47 -4.86
CA VAL A 219 -15.22 -7.50 -5.31
C VAL A 219 -16.66 -6.97 -5.25
N ALA A 220 -17.03 -6.28 -4.17
CA ALA A 220 -18.35 -5.65 -4.08
C ALA A 220 -18.59 -4.67 -5.24
N GLN A 221 -17.61 -3.82 -5.56
CA GLN A 221 -17.70 -2.90 -6.70
C GLN A 221 -17.85 -3.64 -8.03
N LEU A 222 -17.05 -4.70 -8.27
CA LEU A 222 -17.13 -5.50 -9.50
C LEU A 222 -18.50 -6.15 -9.70
N ILE A 223 -19.13 -6.63 -8.62
CA ILE A 223 -20.48 -7.21 -8.67
C ILE A 223 -21.52 -6.12 -8.95
N ILE A 224 -21.39 -4.95 -8.33
CA ILE A 224 -22.29 -3.80 -8.59
C ILE A 224 -22.21 -3.39 -10.06
N ASP A 225 -20.99 -3.22 -10.58
CA ASP A 225 -20.73 -2.80 -11.95
C ASP A 225 -21.29 -3.83 -12.95
N SER A 226 -21.12 -5.13 -12.67
CA SER A 226 -21.64 -6.20 -13.54
C SER A 226 -23.16 -6.29 -13.57
N CYS A 227 -23.84 -5.82 -12.50
CA CYS A 227 -25.28 -5.69 -12.46
C CYS A 227 -25.79 -4.42 -13.16
N GLY A 228 -24.91 -3.50 -13.57
CA GLY A 228 -25.29 -2.17 -14.06
C GLY A 228 -26.02 -1.33 -13.01
N ILE A 229 -25.78 -1.60 -11.72
CA ILE A 229 -26.39 -0.83 -10.63
C ILE A 229 -25.54 0.42 -10.44
N ASP A 230 -26.16 1.59 -10.61
CA ASP A 230 -25.56 2.84 -10.20
C ASP A 230 -25.59 2.94 -8.66
N PHE A 231 -24.54 2.42 -8.03
CA PHE A 231 -24.36 2.46 -6.59
C PHE A 231 -23.10 3.26 -6.25
N GLU A 232 -23.31 4.52 -5.89
CA GLU A 232 -22.26 5.30 -5.25
C GLU A 232 -22.19 4.97 -3.75
N THR A 233 -21.03 4.48 -3.31
CA THR A 233 -20.73 4.47 -1.88
C THR A 233 -20.60 5.91 -1.41
N LYS A 234 -21.65 6.45 -0.77
CA LYS A 234 -21.63 7.83 -0.23
C LYS A 234 -20.38 8.02 0.62
N LYS A 235 -19.44 8.83 0.14
CA LYS A 235 -18.29 9.28 0.91
C LYS A 235 -18.79 10.30 1.92
N ASN A 236 -19.27 9.84 3.07
CA ASN A 236 -19.71 10.68 4.18
C ASN A 236 -18.52 11.33 4.92
N PHE A 237 -17.61 11.95 4.18
CA PHE A 237 -16.56 12.77 4.77
C PHE A 237 -16.95 14.23 4.52
N LYS A 238 -17.24 14.96 5.60
CA LYS A 238 -17.18 16.41 5.53
C LYS A 238 -15.74 16.76 5.17
N LYS A 239 -15.51 17.30 3.98
CA LYS A 239 -14.24 17.95 3.67
C LYS A 239 -13.93 18.92 4.79
N ALA A 240 -12.73 18.81 5.35
CA ALA A 240 -12.28 19.80 6.32
C ALA A 240 -12.25 21.16 5.63
N ASP A 241 -12.45 22.25 6.39
CA ASP A 241 -12.17 23.60 5.89
C ASP A 241 -10.65 23.72 5.62
N THR A 242 -10.25 23.38 4.40
CA THR A 242 -8.86 23.26 3.96
C THR A 242 -8.35 24.60 3.50
N ASP A 243 -8.23 25.55 4.43
CA ASP A 243 -7.52 26.80 4.19
C ASP A 243 -6.03 26.50 3.93
N TYR A 244 -5.57 26.82 2.72
CA TYR A 244 -4.17 26.64 2.30
C TYR A 244 -3.18 27.31 3.27
N ARG A 245 -3.53 28.48 3.83
CA ARG A 245 -2.68 29.18 4.79
C ARG A 245 -2.56 28.38 6.09
N LYS A 246 -3.66 27.81 6.60
CA LYS A 246 -3.63 26.92 7.78
C LYS A 246 -2.76 25.69 7.51
N LEU A 247 -2.86 25.09 6.31
CA LEU A 247 -2.00 23.97 5.92
C LEU A 247 -0.51 24.37 5.93
N MET A 248 -0.14 25.50 5.33
CA MET A 248 1.24 25.96 5.30
C MET A 248 1.80 26.21 6.71
N ILE A 249 0.99 26.78 7.61
CA ILE A 249 1.36 26.94 9.04
C ILE A 249 1.56 25.59 9.72
N LYS A 250 0.69 24.59 9.46
CA LYS A 250 0.88 23.22 9.98
C LYS A 250 2.18 22.60 9.46
N LYS A 251 2.45 22.70 8.16
CA LYS A 251 3.67 22.16 7.53
C LYS A 251 4.96 22.79 8.05
N ALA A 252 4.90 24.03 8.53
CA ALA A 252 6.05 24.74 9.08
C ALA A 252 6.51 24.21 10.46
N LYS A 253 5.72 23.36 11.13
CA LYS A 253 6.05 22.82 12.45
C LYS A 253 6.06 21.30 12.44
N ARG A 254 7.20 20.70 12.81
CA ARG A 254 7.29 19.27 13.05
C ARG A 254 6.74 18.93 14.43
N ILE A 255 5.56 18.32 14.45
CA ILE A 255 4.98 17.73 15.66
C ILE A 255 5.37 16.23 15.67
N LYS A 256 5.65 15.66 16.84
CA LYS A 256 5.90 14.19 16.99
C LYS A 256 4.58 13.46 17.27
N SER A 257 4.50 12.19 16.86
CA SER A 257 3.31 11.37 17.12
C SER A 257 3.10 11.27 18.62
N VAL A 258 1.83 11.25 19.04
CA VAL A 258 1.50 10.74 20.36
C VAL A 258 1.88 9.26 20.34
N GLY A 259 2.85 8.88 21.15
CA GLY A 259 3.29 7.49 21.25
C GLY A 259 2.24 6.66 21.97
N VAL A 260 2.07 5.41 21.57
CA VAL A 260 1.29 4.45 22.36
C VAL A 260 2.10 4.04 23.59
N SER A 261 1.45 4.05 24.75
CA SER A 261 2.07 3.56 25.98
C SER A 261 2.04 2.03 26.01
N GLU A 262 3.15 1.41 26.38
CA GLU A 262 3.22 -0.03 26.59
C GLU A 262 3.39 -0.37 28.08
N THR A 263 2.77 -1.46 28.53
CA THR A 263 3.02 -2.01 29.86
C THR A 263 4.48 -2.43 30.01
N SER A 264 5.07 -2.24 31.19
CA SER A 264 6.45 -2.65 31.46
C SER A 264 6.64 -4.17 31.32
N LEU A 265 7.83 -4.61 30.92
CA LEU A 265 8.12 -6.02 30.61
C LEU A 265 7.78 -6.99 31.76
N ASN A 266 8.05 -6.60 33.01
CA ASN A 266 7.76 -7.40 34.20
C ASN A 266 6.25 -7.61 34.48
N GLN A 267 5.37 -6.86 33.82
CA GLN A 267 3.92 -6.93 33.97
C GLN A 267 3.23 -7.63 32.79
N ARG A 268 3.99 -8.16 31.82
CA ARG A 268 3.45 -8.80 30.59
C ARG A 268 3.14 -10.30 30.73
N ASN A 269 3.27 -10.89 31.92
CA ASN A 269 2.99 -12.31 32.19
C ASN A 269 1.49 -12.61 32.37
N ASN A 270 0.63 -11.93 31.61
CA ASN A 270 -0.83 -12.09 31.65
C ASN A 270 -1.42 -11.72 30.28
N PHE A 271 -2.74 -11.78 30.17
CA PHE A 271 -3.48 -11.45 28.95
C PHE A 271 -4.06 -10.03 28.95
N ASN A 272 -3.61 -9.15 29.85
CA ASN A 272 -3.99 -7.75 29.80
C ASN A 272 -3.41 -7.09 28.56
N LEU A 273 -4.07 -6.03 28.09
CA LEU A 273 -3.63 -5.25 26.95
C LEU A 273 -2.24 -4.66 27.21
N ILE A 274 -1.28 -4.97 26.33
CA ILE A 274 0.10 -4.46 26.45
C ILE A 274 0.23 -3.08 25.84
N VAL A 275 -0.36 -2.89 24.65
CA VAL A 275 -0.33 -1.63 23.92
C VAL A 275 -1.64 -0.90 24.18
N SER A 276 -1.60 0.15 25.00
CA SER A 276 -2.78 0.92 25.34
C SER A 276 -3.31 1.69 24.12
N SER A 277 -4.62 1.81 24.02
CA SER A 277 -5.25 2.75 23.09
C SER A 277 -5.02 4.18 23.56
N LEU A 278 -4.97 5.11 22.61
CA LEU A 278 -4.94 6.55 22.91
C LEU A 278 -6.21 6.96 23.66
N THR A 279 -6.07 7.87 24.62
CA THR A 279 -7.21 8.57 25.22
C THR A 279 -7.95 9.40 24.16
N ARG A 280 -9.14 9.89 24.50
CA ARG A 280 -9.89 10.78 23.58
C ARG A 280 -9.08 12.02 23.26
N GLU A 281 -8.42 12.60 24.25
CA GLU A 281 -7.61 13.81 24.14
C GLU A 281 -6.39 13.57 23.24
N GLU A 282 -5.66 12.47 23.49
CA GLU A 282 -4.53 12.04 22.66
C GLU A 282 -4.95 11.72 21.22
N THR A 283 -6.11 11.11 21.03
CA THR A 283 -6.67 10.84 19.69
C THR A 283 -6.96 12.13 18.94
N ILE A 284 -7.54 13.13 19.62
CA ILE A 284 -7.80 14.45 19.02
C ILE A 284 -6.47 15.14 18.67
N GLU A 285 -5.47 15.05 19.55
CA GLU A 285 -4.13 15.60 19.30
C GLU A 285 -3.46 14.92 18.09
N GLU A 286 -3.47 13.58 18.02
CA GLU A 286 -2.91 12.84 16.89
C GLU A 286 -3.64 13.17 15.58
N ALA A 287 -4.98 13.22 15.59
CA ALA A 287 -5.76 13.62 14.42
C ALA A 287 -5.48 15.07 13.99
N SER A 288 -5.18 15.97 14.93
CA SER A 288 -4.88 17.38 14.63
C SER A 288 -3.61 17.57 13.80
N ARG A 289 -2.69 16.58 13.81
CA ARG A 289 -1.46 16.54 13.02
C ARG A 289 -1.69 16.26 11.54
N CYS A 290 -2.91 15.89 11.13
CA CYS A 290 -3.25 15.65 9.73
C CYS A 290 -2.86 16.85 8.85
N LEU A 291 -2.14 16.56 7.76
CA LEU A 291 -1.67 17.53 6.75
C LEU A 291 -2.53 17.52 5.48
N PHE A 292 -3.74 16.94 5.52
CA PHE A 292 -4.74 17.01 4.45
C PHE A 292 -4.21 16.59 3.07
N CYS A 293 -3.40 15.52 3.02
CA CYS A 293 -2.77 15.07 1.77
C CYS A 293 -3.76 14.56 0.72
N ASP A 294 -4.96 14.18 1.17
CA ASP A 294 -6.11 13.77 0.38
C ASP A 294 -6.93 14.95 -0.15
N GLU A 295 -6.81 16.14 0.45
CA GLU A 295 -7.53 17.35 0.03
C GLU A 295 -6.63 18.33 -0.74
N ILE A 296 -5.37 18.47 -0.36
CA ILE A 296 -4.39 19.37 -0.98
C ILE A 296 -3.16 18.59 -1.43
N CYS A 297 -3.12 18.26 -2.72
CA CYS A 297 -1.95 17.63 -3.34
C CYS A 297 -0.81 18.66 -3.52
N ASN A 298 0.08 18.75 -2.53
CA ASN A 298 1.22 19.68 -2.52
C ASN A 298 2.41 19.12 -1.70
N ILE A 299 2.55 17.80 -1.61
CA ILE A 299 3.64 17.21 -0.80
C ILE A 299 4.97 17.35 -1.53
N CYS A 300 4.98 17.17 -2.84
CA CYS A 300 6.19 17.11 -3.64
C CYS A 300 7.02 18.41 -3.61
N THR A 301 6.36 19.57 -3.46
CA THR A 301 7.02 20.88 -3.32
C THR A 301 7.83 21.00 -2.04
N THR A 302 7.47 20.25 -0.99
CA THR A 302 8.19 20.24 0.29
C THR A 302 9.22 19.14 0.43
N LEU A 303 9.22 18.16 -0.49
CA LEU A 303 10.20 17.07 -0.49
C LEU A 303 11.33 17.28 -1.50
N CYS A 304 11.14 18.20 -2.44
CA CYS A 304 12.17 18.52 -3.42
C CYS A 304 13.31 19.33 -2.75
N PRO A 305 14.52 18.77 -2.62
CA PRO A 305 15.63 19.49 -1.99
C PRO A 305 16.10 20.69 -2.82
N ASN A 306 15.86 20.66 -4.14
CA ASN A 306 16.25 21.72 -5.06
C ASN A 306 15.13 22.75 -5.30
N LEU A 307 13.98 22.61 -4.63
CA LEU A 307 12.80 23.46 -4.82
C LEU A 307 12.29 23.50 -6.28
N ALA A 308 12.58 22.47 -7.07
CA ALA A 308 12.20 22.37 -8.48
C ALA A 308 10.69 22.16 -8.68
N LEU A 309 9.90 21.99 -7.63
CA LEU A 309 8.44 21.84 -7.73
C LEU A 309 7.79 23.03 -7.04
N PHE A 310 7.22 23.92 -7.86
CA PHE A 310 6.57 25.14 -7.41
C PHE A 310 5.05 24.95 -7.35
N GLY A 311 4.46 25.21 -6.19
CA GLY A 311 3.02 25.16 -6.01
C GLY A 311 2.39 26.53 -6.26
N TYR A 312 1.34 26.58 -7.08
CA TYR A 312 0.56 27.80 -7.37
C TYR A 312 -0.94 27.52 -7.25
N GLN A 313 -1.75 28.57 -7.19
CA GLN A 313 -3.21 28.45 -7.08
C GLN A 313 -3.89 28.88 -8.38
N HIS A 314 -4.91 28.11 -8.78
CA HIS A 314 -5.81 28.44 -9.88
C HIS A 314 -7.26 28.28 -9.41
N GLN A 315 -8.15 29.17 -9.85
CA GLN A 315 -9.57 29.04 -9.54
C GLN A 315 -10.18 27.88 -10.33
N PRO A 316 -11.07 27.07 -9.73
CA PRO A 316 -11.74 26.01 -10.48
C PRO A 316 -12.58 26.59 -11.61
N PHE A 317 -12.57 25.94 -12.77
CA PHE A 317 -13.38 26.35 -13.91
C PHE A 317 -13.70 25.16 -14.82
N THR A 318 -14.74 25.34 -15.63
CA THR A 318 -15.07 24.44 -16.73
C THR A 318 -15.12 25.25 -18.01
N ALA A 319 -14.39 24.80 -19.03
CA ALA A 319 -14.48 25.32 -20.38
C ALA A 319 -15.11 24.25 -21.27
N GLN A 320 -15.94 24.67 -22.22
CA GLN A 320 -16.52 23.80 -23.23
C GLN A 320 -16.31 24.44 -24.60
N LEU A 321 -15.83 23.63 -25.55
CA LEU A 321 -15.68 24.07 -26.93
C LEU A 321 -17.05 24.13 -27.60
N SER A 322 -17.44 25.32 -28.07
CA SER A 322 -18.74 25.53 -28.70
C SER A 322 -19.00 24.59 -29.87
N GLY A 323 -20.23 24.06 -29.94
CA GLY A 323 -20.63 23.12 -30.99
C GLY A 323 -20.14 21.67 -30.80
N THR A 324 -19.46 21.35 -29.70
CA THR A 324 -18.95 20.00 -29.40
C THR A 324 -19.33 19.54 -27.99
N GLU A 325 -19.21 18.24 -27.72
CA GLU A 325 -19.27 17.69 -26.35
C GLU A 325 -17.92 17.81 -25.60
N THR A 326 -16.91 18.40 -26.25
CA THR A 326 -15.56 18.48 -25.71
C THR A 326 -15.47 19.50 -24.57
N LYS A 327 -15.09 19.01 -23.39
CA LYS A 327 -14.95 19.80 -22.16
C LYS A 327 -13.55 19.70 -21.57
N PHE A 328 -13.15 20.75 -20.86
CA PHE A 328 -11.98 20.79 -19.99
C PHE A 328 -12.45 21.25 -18.61
N GLU A 329 -12.09 20.50 -17.57
CA GLU A 329 -12.49 20.82 -16.21
C GLU A 329 -11.27 20.85 -15.29
N LEU A 330 -11.08 21.98 -14.63
CA LEU A 330 -10.11 22.13 -13.56
C LEU A 330 -10.85 22.21 -12.23
N THR A 331 -10.86 21.12 -11.48
CA THR A 331 -11.52 21.05 -10.16
C THR A 331 -10.56 21.32 -9.00
N GLN A 332 -9.27 21.02 -9.21
CA GLN A 332 -8.24 21.13 -8.19
C GLN A 332 -7.67 22.56 -8.15
N VAL A 333 -7.75 23.21 -7.00
CA VAL A 333 -7.19 24.57 -6.79
C VAL A 333 -5.65 24.59 -6.79
N PRO A 334 -4.95 23.78 -5.99
CA PRO A 334 -3.48 23.78 -5.99
C PRO A 334 -2.94 23.08 -7.24
N GLN A 335 -2.12 23.80 -8.01
CA GLN A 335 -1.41 23.30 -9.17
C GLN A 335 0.09 23.26 -8.91
N ILE A 336 0.83 22.45 -9.68
CA ILE A 336 2.27 22.26 -9.52
C ILE A 336 2.95 22.50 -10.87
N LEU A 337 3.94 23.38 -10.87
CA LEU A 337 4.85 23.65 -11.98
C LEU A 337 6.21 23.02 -11.66
N HIS A 338 6.79 22.27 -12.59
CA HIS A 338 8.10 21.67 -12.43
C HIS A 338 9.16 22.54 -13.10
N ILE A 339 10.04 23.17 -12.33
CA ILE A 339 11.16 23.98 -12.82
C ILE A 339 12.28 23.03 -13.24
N ALA A 340 12.30 22.67 -14.52
CA ALA A 340 13.15 21.62 -15.07
C ALA A 340 14.64 21.89 -14.81
N ASP A 341 15.07 23.15 -14.96
CA ASP A 341 16.46 23.59 -14.75
C ASP A 341 16.97 23.36 -13.31
N TRP A 342 16.09 23.23 -12.32
CA TRP A 342 16.47 22.98 -10.92
C TRP A 342 16.43 21.49 -10.55
N CYS A 343 15.84 20.64 -11.39
CA CYS A 343 15.62 19.24 -11.07
C CYS A 343 16.83 18.38 -11.45
N ASN A 344 17.36 17.64 -10.48
CA ASN A 344 18.38 16.61 -10.72
C ASN A 344 17.81 15.20 -10.83
N GLN A 345 16.47 15.07 -10.94
CA GLN A 345 15.75 13.81 -11.08
C GLN A 345 16.03 12.76 -9.98
N CYS A 346 16.34 13.20 -8.74
CA CYS A 346 16.62 12.28 -7.63
C CYS A 346 15.47 11.33 -7.24
N GLY A 347 14.24 11.60 -7.71
CA GLY A 347 13.09 10.72 -7.49
C GLY A 347 12.42 10.82 -6.11
N ASN A 348 12.85 11.73 -5.23
CA ASN A 348 12.23 11.89 -3.90
C ASN A 348 10.72 12.16 -4.01
N CYS A 349 10.29 13.03 -4.92
CA CYS A 349 8.87 13.32 -5.11
C CYS A 349 8.06 12.12 -5.59
N ASN A 350 8.68 11.14 -6.25
CA ASN A 350 8.06 9.88 -6.67
C ASN A 350 7.91 8.92 -5.49
N THR A 351 8.99 8.72 -4.72
CA THR A 351 9.00 7.80 -3.55
C THR A 351 7.93 8.12 -2.52
N PHE A 352 7.66 9.42 -2.31
CA PHE A 352 6.75 9.90 -1.27
C PHE A 352 5.43 10.44 -1.81
N CYS A 353 5.12 10.22 -3.10
CA CYS A 353 3.86 10.67 -3.68
C CYS A 353 2.68 9.88 -3.07
N PRO A 354 1.71 10.54 -2.41
CA PRO A 354 0.59 9.84 -1.78
C PRO A 354 -0.37 9.22 -2.80
N THR A 355 -0.31 9.64 -4.07
CA THR A 355 -1.13 9.13 -5.17
C THR A 355 -0.33 8.21 -6.11
N SER A 356 0.84 7.74 -5.68
CA SER A 356 1.72 6.86 -6.46
C SER A 356 2.14 7.41 -7.85
N GLY A 357 2.15 8.73 -8.02
CA GLY A 357 2.67 9.37 -9.23
C GLY A 357 4.16 9.69 -9.15
N ALA A 358 4.72 10.14 -10.27
CA ALA A 358 6.11 10.59 -10.42
C ALA A 358 6.19 12.08 -10.77
N PRO A 359 6.05 13.02 -9.80
CA PRO A 359 5.93 14.45 -10.09
C PRO A 359 7.07 15.06 -10.90
N TYR A 360 8.30 14.56 -10.77
CA TYR A 360 9.45 15.05 -11.56
C TYR A 360 9.40 14.67 -13.05
N LYS A 361 8.50 13.77 -13.43
CA LYS A 361 8.26 13.31 -14.81
C LYS A 361 6.91 13.77 -15.34
N GLU A 362 5.89 13.77 -14.48
CA GLU A 362 4.49 13.92 -14.88
C GLU A 362 3.99 15.37 -14.81
N LYS A 363 4.65 16.23 -14.02
CA LYS A 363 4.24 17.64 -13.90
C LYS A 363 4.82 18.46 -15.05
N PRO A 364 4.17 19.57 -15.47
CA PRO A 364 4.64 20.36 -16.61
C PRO A 364 6.07 20.85 -16.43
N HIS A 365 6.98 20.44 -17.32
CA HIS A 365 8.38 20.84 -17.34
C HIS A 365 8.49 22.28 -17.84
N PHE A 366 8.65 23.23 -16.94
CA PHE A 366 8.91 24.62 -17.24
C PHE A 366 10.41 24.89 -17.22
N HIS A 367 10.93 25.31 -18.37
CA HIS A 367 12.34 25.63 -18.57
C HIS A 367 12.58 27.13 -18.39
N LEU A 368 13.72 27.47 -17.80
CA LEU A 368 14.13 28.87 -17.60
C LEU A 368 14.97 29.40 -18.76
N THR A 369 15.53 28.51 -19.57
CA THR A 369 16.45 28.84 -20.66
C THR A 369 16.07 28.12 -21.94
N GLN A 370 16.36 28.76 -23.08
CA GLN A 370 16.16 28.15 -24.40
C GLN A 370 16.99 26.88 -24.57
N GLU A 371 18.21 26.85 -24.02
CA GLU A 371 19.10 25.68 -24.08
C GLU A 371 18.48 24.47 -23.36
N SER A 372 18.03 24.66 -22.11
CA SER A 372 17.35 23.63 -21.30
C SER A 372 16.09 23.12 -22.02
N PHE A 373 15.27 24.02 -22.55
CA PHE A 373 14.08 23.68 -23.33
C PHE A 373 14.40 22.88 -24.61
N ASN A 374 15.48 23.22 -25.31
CA ASN A 374 15.89 22.53 -26.52
C ASN A 374 16.39 21.10 -26.23
N ASN A 375 17.04 20.90 -25.08
CA ASN A 375 17.61 19.61 -24.67
C ASN A 375 16.60 18.61 -24.10
N ASP A 376 15.42 19.06 -23.66
CA ASP A 376 14.35 18.16 -23.22
C ASP A 376 13.49 17.70 -24.41
N SER A 377 12.91 16.51 -24.32
CA SER A 377 11.95 16.00 -25.30
C SER A 377 10.58 16.66 -25.16
N GLU A 378 10.17 17.05 -23.95
CA GLU A 378 8.88 17.67 -23.70
C GLU A 378 9.01 18.79 -22.66
N GLY A 379 8.40 19.95 -22.92
CA GLY A 379 8.43 21.03 -21.95
C GLY A 379 7.81 22.32 -22.44
N TYR A 380 7.88 23.33 -21.58
CA TYR A 380 7.33 24.65 -21.74
C TYR A 380 8.42 25.71 -21.52
N LEU A 381 8.37 26.81 -22.27
CA LEU A 381 9.27 27.94 -22.10
C LEU A 381 8.50 29.24 -22.28
N LEU A 382 8.64 30.18 -21.35
CA LEU A 382 8.06 31.50 -21.49
C LEU A 382 9.04 32.42 -22.24
N VAL A 383 8.58 33.03 -23.33
CA VAL A 383 9.33 33.99 -24.13
C VAL A 383 8.52 35.27 -24.36
N GLY A 384 9.17 36.34 -24.77
CA GLY A 384 8.52 37.62 -25.09
C GLY A 384 8.83 38.72 -24.08
N SER A 385 8.00 39.75 -24.08
CA SER A 385 8.15 40.93 -23.21
C SER A 385 6.96 41.02 -22.24
N ALA A 386 7.01 41.95 -21.28
CA ALA A 386 5.92 42.15 -20.32
C ALA A 386 4.56 42.49 -20.99
N SER A 387 4.58 43.07 -22.19
CA SER A 387 3.37 43.44 -22.94
C SER A 387 2.83 42.33 -23.84
N GLU A 388 3.66 41.36 -24.20
CA GLU A 388 3.29 40.25 -25.08
C GLU A 388 4.12 39.01 -24.70
N MET A 389 3.52 38.16 -23.86
CA MET A 389 4.14 36.93 -23.38
C MET A 389 3.63 35.75 -24.21
N SER A 390 4.54 34.89 -24.64
CA SER A 390 4.23 33.66 -25.36
C SER A 390 4.77 32.47 -24.59
N LEU A 391 3.90 31.53 -24.24
CA LEU A 391 4.29 30.22 -23.73
C LEU A 391 4.50 29.29 -24.91
N LEU A 392 5.72 28.82 -25.10
CA LEU A 392 6.04 27.76 -26.04
C LEU A 392 5.81 26.41 -25.36
N TYR A 393 5.34 25.42 -26.12
CA TYR A 393 5.31 24.02 -25.72
C TYR A 393 5.91 23.17 -26.84
N LYS A 394 6.69 22.16 -26.45
CA LYS A 394 7.28 21.17 -27.35
C LYS A 394 6.99 19.78 -26.84
N ASN A 395 6.72 18.86 -27.76
CA ASN A 395 6.71 17.42 -27.51
C ASN A 395 7.36 16.70 -28.70
N ASN A 396 8.61 16.28 -28.52
CA ASN A 396 9.51 15.80 -29.56
C ASN A 396 9.65 16.84 -30.70
N GLU A 397 9.14 16.53 -31.88
CA GLU A 397 9.17 17.42 -33.05
C GLU A 397 7.96 18.36 -33.12
N ASP A 398 6.86 18.04 -32.43
CA ASP A 398 5.66 18.87 -32.42
C ASP A 398 5.88 20.12 -31.53
N MET A 399 5.57 21.31 -32.07
CA MET A 399 5.58 22.56 -31.32
C MET A 399 4.27 23.34 -31.45
N CYS A 400 3.90 24.01 -30.37
CA CYS A 400 2.84 24.99 -30.38
C CYS A 400 3.17 26.15 -29.44
N SER A 401 2.47 27.27 -29.61
CA SER A 401 2.61 28.46 -28.77
C SER A 401 1.26 29.02 -28.36
N LEU A 402 1.21 29.57 -27.16
CA LEU A 402 0.08 30.36 -26.66
C LEU A 402 0.57 31.76 -26.32
N THR A 403 0.13 32.76 -27.08
CA THR A 403 0.46 34.17 -26.84
C THR A 403 -0.68 34.87 -26.12
N GLU A 404 -0.36 35.55 -25.03
CA GLU A 404 -1.31 36.35 -24.29
C GLU A 404 -1.19 37.84 -24.65
N ASN A 405 -2.30 38.46 -25.04
CA ASN A 405 -2.44 39.91 -25.17
C ASN A 405 -3.61 40.43 -24.32
N SER A 406 -3.90 41.73 -24.39
CA SER A 406 -4.93 42.37 -23.56
C SER A 406 -6.36 41.88 -23.80
N GLU A 407 -6.65 41.32 -24.98
CA GLU A 407 -8.01 40.98 -25.41
C GLU A 407 -8.25 39.46 -25.47
N TYR A 408 -7.28 38.68 -25.96
CA TYR A 408 -7.43 37.26 -26.26
C TYR A 408 -6.18 36.45 -25.91
N PHE A 409 -6.31 35.12 -25.88
CA PHE A 409 -5.17 34.22 -26.04
C PHE A 409 -5.10 33.74 -27.49
N THR A 410 -3.95 33.85 -28.13
CA THR A 410 -3.74 33.32 -29.49
C THR A 410 -2.98 32.01 -29.42
N TYR A 411 -3.60 30.92 -29.84
CA TYR A 411 -2.94 29.63 -29.99
C TYR A 411 -2.46 29.43 -31.42
N PHE A 412 -1.27 28.85 -31.58
CA PHE A 412 -0.70 28.49 -32.87
C PHE A 412 0.00 27.13 -32.78
N SER A 413 -0.31 26.25 -33.72
CA SER A 413 0.46 25.06 -34.07
C SER A 413 0.67 25.01 -35.58
N GLU A 414 1.42 24.03 -36.10
CA GLU A 414 1.58 23.86 -37.55
C GLU A 414 0.24 23.64 -38.29
N LYS A 415 -0.80 23.19 -37.58
CA LYS A 415 -2.08 22.75 -38.16
C LYS A 415 -3.19 23.77 -38.01
N VAL A 416 -3.17 24.56 -36.93
CA VAL A 416 -4.26 25.46 -36.59
C VAL A 416 -3.75 26.74 -35.94
N ARG A 417 -4.51 27.81 -36.16
CA ARG A 417 -4.37 29.07 -35.43
C ARG A 417 -5.75 29.54 -35.03
N PHE A 418 -5.96 29.80 -33.75
CA PHE A 418 -7.23 30.32 -33.25
C PHE A 418 -7.04 31.24 -32.04
N GLN A 419 -8.04 32.07 -31.77
CA GLN A 419 -8.10 32.96 -30.62
C GLN A 419 -9.11 32.44 -29.61
N LEU A 420 -8.73 32.45 -28.33
CA LEU A 420 -9.58 32.10 -27.21
C LEU A 420 -10.02 33.36 -26.46
N ASN A 421 -11.31 33.39 -26.14
CA ASN A 421 -11.86 34.34 -25.17
C ASN A 421 -11.20 34.14 -23.80
N ARG A 422 -10.82 35.22 -23.11
CA ARG A 422 -10.08 35.13 -21.84
C ARG A 422 -10.90 34.59 -20.67
N GLN A 423 -12.22 34.71 -20.71
CA GLN A 423 -13.11 34.28 -19.63
C GLN A 423 -13.70 32.90 -19.89
N THR A 424 -14.19 32.65 -21.10
CA THR A 424 -14.85 31.38 -21.44
C THR A 424 -13.88 30.33 -21.95
N LEU A 425 -12.71 30.74 -22.45
CA LEU A 425 -11.74 29.90 -23.14
C LEU A 425 -12.33 29.18 -24.37
N ASP A 426 -13.40 29.74 -24.93
CA ASP A 426 -14.01 29.29 -26.18
C ASP A 426 -13.35 29.99 -27.37
N ILE A 427 -13.49 29.41 -28.57
CA ILE A 427 -12.86 29.94 -29.79
C ILE A 427 -13.68 31.12 -30.34
N GLU A 428 -13.02 32.27 -30.54
CA GLU A 428 -13.64 33.49 -31.09
C GLU A 428 -13.25 33.78 -32.55
N ASP A 429 -12.02 33.45 -32.93
CA ASP A 429 -11.53 33.50 -34.31
C ASP A 429 -10.83 32.18 -34.62
N ASP A 430 -11.20 31.55 -35.74
CA ASP A 430 -10.60 30.30 -36.19
C ASP A 430 -10.03 30.45 -37.60
N LYS A 431 -8.75 30.16 -37.73
CA LYS A 431 -8.02 30.04 -39.00
C LYS A 431 -7.41 28.63 -39.08
N SER A 432 -8.24 27.63 -38.82
CA SER A 432 -7.90 26.22 -38.90
C SER A 432 -7.71 25.77 -40.34
N PHE A 433 -6.75 24.86 -40.52
CA PHE A 433 -6.53 24.16 -41.79
C PHE A 433 -7.02 22.69 -41.74
N THR A 434 -7.72 22.28 -40.66
CA THR A 434 -8.21 20.89 -40.42
C THR A 434 -9.47 20.82 -39.55
N ASP A 435 -10.28 19.76 -39.69
CA ASP A 435 -11.54 19.53 -38.95
C ASP A 435 -11.38 19.03 -37.49
N LYS A 436 -10.16 18.87 -36.96
CA LYS A 436 -9.89 18.20 -35.66
C LYS A 436 -9.26 19.12 -34.61
N ILE A 437 -9.90 20.26 -34.35
CA ILE A 437 -9.40 21.31 -33.43
C ILE A 437 -9.46 20.95 -31.94
N GLU A 438 -10.22 19.91 -31.55
CA GLU A 438 -10.49 19.58 -30.14
C GLU A 438 -9.22 19.28 -29.31
N LYS A 439 -8.22 18.62 -29.93
CA LYS A 439 -6.95 18.29 -29.26
C LYS A 439 -6.14 19.55 -29.00
N ASP A 440 -5.99 20.40 -30.02
CA ASP A 440 -5.27 21.67 -29.93
C ASP A 440 -5.98 22.63 -28.96
N TRP A 441 -7.32 22.67 -28.97
CA TRP A 441 -8.10 23.43 -28.00
C TRP A 441 -7.84 22.99 -26.55
N LYS A 442 -7.88 21.67 -26.27
CA LYS A 442 -7.54 21.16 -24.92
C LYS A 442 -6.12 21.56 -24.49
N LYS A 443 -5.15 21.46 -25.40
CA LYS A 443 -3.76 21.86 -25.11
C LYS A 443 -3.66 23.38 -24.90
N ALA A 444 -4.37 24.19 -25.66
CA ALA A 444 -4.42 25.64 -25.47
C ALA A 444 -4.98 26.01 -24.09
N VAL A 445 -6.08 25.39 -23.67
CA VAL A 445 -6.67 25.57 -22.33
C VAL A 445 -5.69 25.15 -21.23
N GLU A 446 -5.00 24.03 -21.40
CA GLU A 446 -3.95 23.58 -20.48
C GLU A 446 -2.78 24.59 -20.40
N MET A 447 -2.35 25.13 -21.55
CA MET A 447 -1.31 26.15 -21.62
C MET A 447 -1.72 27.44 -20.92
N CYS A 448 -3.00 27.83 -20.93
CA CYS A 448 -3.49 28.98 -20.15
C CYS A 448 -3.25 28.78 -18.63
N VAL A 449 -3.52 27.57 -18.12
CA VAL A 449 -3.29 27.23 -16.70
C VAL A 449 -1.80 27.28 -16.35
N ILE A 450 -0.95 26.71 -17.21
CA ILE A 450 0.51 26.68 -17.04
C ILE A 450 1.10 28.09 -17.14
N LEU A 451 0.62 28.92 -18.07
CA LEU A 451 1.06 30.30 -18.23
C LEU A 451 0.83 31.10 -16.95
N GLN A 452 -0.33 30.96 -16.30
CA GLN A 452 -0.58 31.57 -15.00
C GLN A 452 0.44 31.12 -13.93
N GLY A 453 0.76 29.82 -13.89
CA GLY A 453 1.77 29.28 -12.98
C GLY A 453 3.16 29.85 -13.25
N ALA A 454 3.56 29.95 -14.52
CA ALA A 454 4.83 30.53 -14.95
C ALA A 454 4.94 32.01 -14.56
N LYS A 455 3.87 32.80 -14.78
CA LYS A 455 3.81 34.20 -14.37
C LYS A 455 3.94 34.38 -12.86
N GLN A 456 3.19 33.59 -12.07
CA GLN A 456 3.30 33.61 -10.60
C GLN A 456 4.70 33.25 -10.11
N PHE A 457 5.35 32.26 -10.74
CA PHE A 457 6.71 31.85 -10.40
C PHE A 457 7.74 32.95 -10.71
N LEU A 458 7.64 33.58 -11.87
CA LEU A 458 8.56 34.64 -12.31
C LEU A 458 8.26 36.01 -11.67
N GLY A 459 7.11 36.18 -11.01
CA GLY A 459 6.65 37.44 -10.46
C GLY A 459 6.21 38.46 -11.53
N ALA A 460 5.66 37.97 -12.64
CA ALA A 460 5.28 38.73 -13.84
C ALA A 460 3.77 38.99 -13.98
#